data_AF-A0A348PMX2-F1
#
_entry.id   AF-A0A348PMX2-F1
#
_cell.length_a   1.000
_cell.length_b   1.000
_cell.length_c   1.000
_cell.angle_alpha   90.00
_cell.angle_beta   90.00
_cell.angle_gamma   90.00
#
_symmetry.space_group_name_H-M   'P 1'
#
loop_
_entity.id
_entity.type
_entity.pdbx_description
1 polymer ?
#
loop_
_entity_poly.entity_id
_entity_poly.type
_entity_poly.pdbx_seq_one_letter_code
_entity_poly.pdbx_strand_id
1 'polypeptide(L)'
;ATFFNKVKTISGVEKKLIHFPFFLVLIGGFFSSIFARIIGKQPDLSYGMVRLMGIEQYYSSAKAVKELQMPQTPTDKAIEDCLNWFRANNIKL
;
A
#
# COMPACT_ATOMS: atom_id res chain seq x y z
N ALA A 1 3.06 9.23 -7.02
CA ALA A 1 4.28 8.74 -6.34
C ALA A 1 4.62 9.48 -5.03
N THR A 2 3.88 10.53 -4.64
CA THR A 2 4.22 11.41 -3.51
C THR A 2 4.34 10.68 -2.16
N PHE A 3 3.46 9.72 -1.89
CA PHE A 3 3.50 8.92 -0.66
C PHE A 3 4.79 8.08 -0.54
N PHE A 4 5.14 7.31 -1.58
CA PHE A 4 6.33 6.47 -1.55
C PHE A 4 7.63 7.28 -1.45
N ASN A 5 7.65 8.49 -2.01
CA ASN A 5 8.77 9.41 -1.80
C ASN A 5 8.86 9.87 -0.34
N LYS A 6 7.74 10.21 0.32
CA LYS A 6 7.73 10.51 1.76
C LYS A 6 8.24 9.34 2.59
N VAL A 7 7.79 8.12 2.30
CA VAL A 7 8.28 6.91 2.97
C VAL A 7 9.78 6.71 2.76
N LYS A 8 10.29 6.90 1.54
CA LYS A 8 11.73 6.84 1.24
C LYS A 8 12.52 7.84 2.11
N THR A 9 12.07 9.10 2.16
CA THR A 9 12.73 10.15 2.94
C THR A 9 12.71 9.85 4.45
N ILE A 10 11.57 9.44 4.99
CA ILE A 10 11.41 9.21 6.45
C ILE A 10 12.09 7.90 6.89
N SER A 11 12.06 6.85 6.05
CA SER A 11 12.70 5.57 6.37
C SER A 11 14.22 5.62 6.25
N GLY A 12 14.76 6.52 5.43
CA GLY A 12 16.19 6.56 5.08
C GLY A 12 16.63 5.40 4.17
N VAL A 13 15.69 4.57 3.71
CA VAL A 13 16.00 3.41 2.86
C VAL A 13 15.95 3.82 1.40
N GLU A 14 17.09 3.73 0.72
CA GLU A 14 17.14 3.98 -0.72
C GLU A 14 16.55 2.81 -1.50
N LYS A 15 15.29 2.94 -1.93
CA LYS A 15 14.68 2.04 -2.93
C LYS A 15 14.43 2.78 -4.25
N LYS A 16 14.66 2.07 -5.35
CA LYS A 16 14.34 2.53 -6.71
C LYS A 16 12.85 2.28 -6.96
N LEU A 17 12.09 3.35 -7.15
CA LEU A 17 10.67 3.27 -7.50
C LEU A 17 10.54 3.08 -9.02
N ILE A 18 10.01 1.94 -9.44
CA ILE A 18 9.81 1.62 -10.85
C ILE A 18 8.32 1.69 -11.14
N HIS A 19 7.94 2.44 -12.18
CA HIS A 19 6.57 2.46 -12.66
C HIS A 19 6.35 1.27 -13.60
N PHE A 20 5.36 0.45 -13.30
CA PHE A 20 5.01 -0.70 -14.11
C PHE A 20 3.69 -0.44 -14.85
N PRO A 21 3.60 -0.73 -16.16
CA PRO A 21 2.34 -0.64 -16.90
C PRO A 21 1.25 -1.50 -16.25
N PHE A 22 0.09 -0.89 -15.95
CA PHE A 22 -0.97 -1.55 -15.20
C PHE A 22 -1.49 -2.83 -15.87
N PHE A 23 -1.54 -2.87 -17.20
CA PHE A 23 -1.99 -4.05 -17.94
C PHE A 23 -1.09 -5.27 -17.69
N LEU A 24 0.22 -5.08 -17.53
CA LEU A 24 1.14 -6.19 -17.23
C LEU A 24 0.89 -6.75 -15.83
N VAL A 25 0.59 -5.87 -14.87
CA VAL A 25 0.20 -6.27 -13.50
C VAL A 25 -1.11 -7.04 -13.52
N LEU A 26 -2.09 -6.62 -14.32
CA LEU A 26 -3.37 -7.32 -14.49
C LEU A 26 -3.18 -8.73 -15.05
N ILE A 27 -2.37 -8.87 -16.09
CA ILE A 27 -2.02 -10.18 -16.68
C ILE A 27 -1.35 -11.06 -15.63
N GLY A 28 -0.39 -10.51 -14.88
CA GLY A 28 0.27 -11.23 -13.78
C GLY A 28 -0.71 -11.72 -12.70
N GLY A 29 -1.61 -10.85 -12.25
CA GLY A 29 -2.65 -11.20 -11.28
C GLY A 29 -3.63 -12.26 -11.80
N PHE A 30 -3.95 -12.24 -13.10
CA PHE A 30 -4.79 -13.25 -13.74
C PHE A 30 -4.15 -14.64 -13.71
N PHE A 31 -2.91 -14.77 -14.20
CA PHE A 31 -2.19 -16.05 -14.20
C PHE A 31 -1.92 -16.55 -12.77
N SER A 32 -1.53 -15.66 -11.86
CA SER A 32 -1.37 -15.97 -10.44
C SER A 32 -2.64 -16.58 -9.83
N SER A 33 -3.81 -16.00 -10.15
CA SER A 33 -5.10 -16.50 -9.65
C SER A 33 -5.48 -17.86 -10.24
N ILE A 34 -5.19 -18.10 -11.52
CA ILE A 34 -5.42 -19.40 -12.17
C ILE A 34 -4.54 -20.47 -11.50
N PHE A 35 -3.25 -20.18 -11.35
CA PHE A 35 -2.29 -21.13 -10.79
C PHE A 35 -2.61 -21.47 -9.33
N ALA A 36 -2.98 -20.45 -8.54
CA ALA A 36 -3.47 -20.60 -7.18
C ALA A 36 -4.69 -21.54 -7.09
N ARG A 37 -5.64 -21.41 -8.02
CA ARG A 37 -6.82 -22.29 -8.08
C ARG A 37 -6.47 -23.73 -8.42
N ILE A 38 -5.44 -23.96 -9.23
CA ILE A 38 -4.96 -25.30 -9.58
C ILE A 38 -4.23 -25.95 -8.40
N ILE A 39 -3.41 -25.18 -7.68
CA ILE A 39 -2.58 -25.70 -6.58
C ILE A 39 -3.35 -25.75 -5.25
N GLY A 40 -4.50 -25.07 -5.15
CA GLY A 40 -5.26 -24.96 -3.90
C GLY A 40 -4.59 -24.06 -2.86
N LYS A 41 -3.67 -23.18 -3.29
CA LYS A 41 -3.00 -22.19 -2.43
C LYS A 41 -3.53 -20.80 -2.73
N GLN A 42 -3.45 -19.90 -1.75
CA GLN A 42 -3.82 -18.50 -1.96
C GLN A 42 -2.76 -17.78 -2.81
N PRO A 43 -3.16 -16.96 -3.79
CA PRO A 43 -2.23 -16.14 -4.56
C PRO A 43 -1.77 -14.95 -3.72
N ASP A 44 -0.47 -14.64 -3.76
CA ASP A 44 0.08 -13.42 -3.14
C ASP A 44 -0.47 -12.15 -3.79
N LEU A 45 -0.72 -12.21 -5.11
CA LEU A 45 -1.35 -11.13 -5.88
C LEU A 45 -2.47 -11.72 -6.74
N SER A 46 -3.72 -11.48 -6.34
CA SER A 46 -4.88 -11.94 -7.10
C SER A 46 -5.32 -10.92 -8.15
N TYR A 47 -6.04 -11.39 -9.17
CA TYR A 47 -6.65 -10.54 -10.19
C TYR A 47 -7.60 -9.50 -9.58
N GLY A 48 -8.37 -9.90 -8.56
CA GLY A 48 -9.25 -9.00 -7.82
C GLY A 48 -8.49 -7.89 -7.08
N MET A 49 -7.37 -8.23 -6.45
CA MET A 49 -6.50 -7.23 -5.79
C MET A 49 -5.95 -6.23 -6.78
N VAL A 50 -5.43 -6.68 -7.93
CA VAL A 50 -4.90 -5.77 -8.95
C VAL A 50 -5.99 -4.86 -9.50
N ARG A 51 -7.20 -5.37 -9.74
CA ARG A 51 -8.33 -4.54 -10.16
C ARG A 51 -8.65 -3.47 -9.12
N LEU A 52 -8.66 -3.81 -7.84
CA LEU A 52 -8.89 -2.86 -6.76
C LEU A 52 -7.80 -1.78 -6.70
N MET A 53 -6.54 -2.15 -6.91
CA MET A 53 -5.40 -1.21 -6.96
C MET A 53 -5.55 -0.15 -8.07
N GLY A 54 -6.29 -0.46 -9.15
CA GLY A 54 -6.55 0.48 -10.23
C GLY A 54 -7.70 1.46 -9.96
N ILE A 55 -8.41 1.33 -8.84
CA ILE A 55 -9.53 2.21 -8.48
C ILE A 55 -9.01 3.36 -7.61
N GLU A 56 -9.37 4.59 -7.96
CA GLU A 56 -9.04 5.78 -7.17
C GLU A 56 -9.95 5.90 -5.94
N GLN A 57 -9.48 5.40 -4.79
CA GLN A 57 -10.23 5.37 -3.54
C GLN A 57 -9.78 6.48 -2.59
N TYR A 58 -10.15 7.72 -2.88
CA TYR A 58 -9.81 8.88 -2.03
C TYR A 58 -11.05 9.43 -1.33
N TYR A 59 -10.90 9.79 -0.05
CA TYR A 59 -11.97 10.37 0.76
C TYR A 59 -11.45 11.54 1.59
N SER A 60 -12.34 12.47 1.93
CA SER A 60 -12.03 13.60 2.81
C SER A 60 -12.55 13.36 4.22
N SER A 61 -11.65 13.33 5.20
CA SER A 61 -12.01 13.21 6.62
C SER A 61 -12.66 14.48 7.20
N ALA A 62 -12.93 15.52 6.40
CA ALA A 62 -13.44 16.81 6.88
C ALA A 62 -14.75 16.69 7.67
N LYS A 63 -15.64 15.78 7.28
CA LYS A 63 -16.90 15.54 8.02
C LYS A 63 -16.64 15.02 9.43
N ALA A 64 -15.73 14.06 9.58
CA ALA A 64 -15.37 13.49 10.89
C ALA A 64 -14.69 14.54 11.78
N VAL A 65 -13.83 15.38 11.21
CA VAL A 65 -13.22 16.50 11.95
C VAL A 65 -14.28 17.47 12.47
N LYS A 66 -15.24 17.84 11.62
CA LYS A 66 -16.28 18.83 11.95
C LYS A 66 -17.33 18.29 12.95
N GLU A 67 -17.86 17.11 12.69
CA GLU A 67 -19.03 16.58 13.41
C GLU A 67 -18.64 15.75 14.63
N LEU A 68 -17.50 15.04 14.56
CA LEU A 68 -17.07 14.11 15.60
C LEU A 68 -15.87 14.64 16.41
N GLN A 69 -15.38 15.84 16.10
CA GLN A 69 -14.20 16.44 16.74
C GLN A 69 -12.98 15.49 16.71
N MET A 70 -12.82 14.74 15.61
CA MET A 70 -11.73 13.77 15.43
C MET A 70 -10.58 14.40 14.61
N PRO A 71 -9.58 15.04 15.23
CA PRO A 71 -8.45 15.61 14.51
C PRO A 71 -7.66 14.51 13.77
N GLN A 72 -7.06 14.88 12.64
CA GLN A 72 -6.28 13.95 11.81
C GLN A 72 -4.80 14.03 12.19
N THR A 73 -4.15 12.89 12.36
CA THR A 73 -2.69 12.81 12.53
C THR A 73 -2.00 13.11 11.19
N PRO A 74 -0.94 13.95 11.17
CA PRO A 74 -0.15 14.19 9.97
C PRO A 74 0.41 12.89 9.40
N THR A 75 0.37 12.72 8.07
CA THR A 75 0.84 11.51 7.38
C THR A 75 2.29 11.15 7.73
N ASP A 76 3.15 12.16 7.86
CA ASP A 76 4.58 11.96 8.12
C ASP A 76 4.81 11.33 9.52
N LYS A 77 4.00 11.72 10.51
CA LYS A 77 4.03 11.15 11.85
C LYS A 77 3.54 9.70 11.85
N ALA A 78 2.46 9.42 11.13
CA ALA A 78 1.95 8.06 11.00
C ALA A 78 2.96 7.11 10.32
N ILE A 79 3.70 7.59 9.32
CA ILE A 79 4.80 6.84 8.70
C ILE A 79 5.91 6.56 9.72
N GLU A 80 6.33 7.57 10.46
CA GLU A 80 7.37 7.44 11.49
C GLU A 80 6.98 6.40 12.57
N ASP A 81 5.76 6.49 13.10
CA ASP A 81 5.27 5.59 14.14
C ASP A 81 5.24 4.12 13.66
N CYS A 82 4.82 3.91 12.41
CA CYS A 82 4.83 2.58 11.77
C CYS A 82 6.26 2.02 11.62
N LEU A 83 7.20 2.84 11.14
CA LEU A 83 8.61 2.43 10.99
C LEU A 83 9.26 2.13 12.34
N ASN A 84 8.95 2.93 13.37
CA ASN A 84 9.43 2.69 14.73
C ASN A 84 8.89 1.36 15.28
N TRP A 85 7.63 1.04 15.00
CA TRP A 85 7.07 -0.26 15.36
C TRP A 85 7.78 -1.42 14.64
N PHE A 86 8.06 -1.32 13.33
CA PHE A 86 8.82 -2.34 12.62
C PHE A 86 10.22 -2.56 13.21
N ARG A 87 10.94 -1.47 13.54
CA ARG A 87 12.25 -1.55 14.19
C ARG A 87 12.18 -2.23 15.55
N ALA A 88 11.19 -1.87 16.38
CA ALA A 88 11.00 -2.46 17.70
C ALA A 88 10.66 -3.97 17.64
N ASN A 89 10.03 -4.42 16.56
CA ASN A 89 9.63 -5.81 16.36
C ASN A 89 10.61 -6.62 15.49
N ASN A 90 11.81 -6.09 15.22
CA ASN A 90 12.84 -6.73 14.39
C ASN A 90 12.36 -7.10 12.96
N ILE A 91 11.43 -6.32 12.42
CA ILE A 91 10.95 -6.47 11.04
C ILE A 91 11.90 -5.68 10.13
N LYS A 92 12.46 -6.35 9.12
CA LYS A 92 13.36 -5.73 8.15
C LYS A 92 12.60 -4.74 7.26
N LEU A 93 13.16 -3.55 7.10
CA LEU A 93 12.69 -2.45 6.24
C LEU A 93 13.18 -2.60 4.79
#